data_AF-A0A2P5LFC7-F1
#
_entry.id   AF-A0A2P5LFC7-F1
#
_cell.length_a   1.000
_cell.length_b   1.000
_cell.length_c   1.000
_cell.angle_alpha   90.00
_cell.angle_beta   90.00
_cell.angle_gamma   90.00
#
_symmetry.space_group_name_H-M   'P 1'
#
loop_
_entity.id
_entity.type
_entity.pdbx_description
1 polymer ?
#
loop_
_entity_poly.entity_id
_entity_poly.type
_entity_poly.pdbx_seq_one_letter_code
_entity_poly.pdbx_strand_id
1 'polypeptide(L)'
;MKKTVVIGFVGTQLDSGTNSSRWERWRPTVSLTQHESLIIHRMVLLHDQKHQVLVGLLKSDIAAVSPETEVVPVAMNIADPWDFGQVYAALYDFAGQYPFDAEQEEYWIHITTGTHVAQ
;
A
#
# COMPACT_ATOMS: atom_id res chain seq x y z
N MET A 1 -20.62 -3.32 10.83
CA MET A 1 -19.17 -3.29 11.15
C MET A 1 -18.49 -2.47 10.08
N LYS A 2 -17.55 -1.59 10.44
CA LYS A 2 -16.86 -0.75 9.45
C LYS A 2 -15.96 -1.60 8.57
N LYS A 3 -15.76 -1.19 7.31
CA LYS A 3 -14.79 -1.84 6.40
C LYS A 3 -13.39 -1.40 6.77
N THR A 4 -12.47 -2.34 6.92
CA THR A 4 -11.05 -2.04 7.17
C THR A 4 -10.38 -1.64 5.86
N VAL A 5 -9.78 -0.44 5.84
CA VAL A 5 -8.99 0.09 4.74
C VAL A 5 -7.57 0.30 5.23
N VAL A 6 -6.60 -0.32 4.57
CA VAL A 6 -5.17 -0.12 4.86
C VAL A 6 -4.57 0.82 3.84
N ILE A 7 -3.84 1.83 4.28
CA ILE A 7 -3.11 2.78 3.42
C ILE A 7 -1.62 2.62 3.70
N GLY A 8 -0.81 2.47 2.66
CA GLY A 8 0.65 2.36 2.82
C GLY A 8 1.40 2.59 1.53
N PHE A 9 2.71 2.78 1.65
CA PHE A 9 3.59 2.87 0.48
C PHE A 9 3.88 1.50 -0.11
N VAL A 10 4.13 1.44 -1.41
CA VAL A 10 4.65 0.22 -2.05
C VAL A 10 6.05 -0.10 -1.52
N GLY A 11 6.26 -1.32 -1.03
CA GLY A 11 7.56 -1.82 -0.60
C GLY A 11 8.48 -2.15 -1.77
N THR A 12 9.10 -1.14 -2.38
CA THR A 12 9.94 -1.29 -3.59
C THR A 12 11.11 -2.26 -3.45
N GLN A 13 11.56 -2.53 -2.22
CA GLN A 13 12.58 -3.54 -1.92
C GLN A 13 11.98 -4.86 -1.43
N LEU A 14 11.16 -4.81 -0.38
CA LEU A 14 10.66 -6.01 0.30
C LEU A 14 9.57 -6.75 -0.49
N ASP A 15 8.68 -6.02 -1.17
CA ASP A 15 7.58 -6.61 -1.96
C ASP A 15 7.98 -6.96 -3.40
N SER A 16 9.24 -6.72 -3.78
CA SER A 16 9.77 -6.91 -5.12
C SER A 16 10.04 -8.38 -5.50
N GLY A 17 10.17 -8.63 -6.80
CA GLY A 17 10.57 -9.91 -7.39
C GLY A 17 9.62 -10.32 -8.51
N THR A 18 10.13 -10.62 -9.70
CA THR A 18 9.31 -10.94 -10.88
C THR A 18 9.13 -12.44 -11.11
N ASN A 19 9.99 -13.27 -10.52
CA ASN A 19 9.94 -14.73 -10.61
C ASN A 19 9.07 -15.32 -9.48
N SER A 20 8.81 -16.62 -9.56
CA SER A 20 8.00 -17.35 -8.57
C SER A 20 8.65 -17.41 -7.18
N SER A 21 9.97 -17.33 -7.06
CA SER A 21 10.65 -17.39 -5.76
C SER A 21 10.34 -16.19 -4.84
N ARG A 22 9.67 -15.14 -5.35
CA ARG A 22 9.14 -14.06 -4.51
C ARG A 22 8.19 -14.55 -3.41
N TRP A 23 7.50 -15.67 -3.63
CA TRP A 23 6.59 -16.29 -2.65
C TRP A 23 7.34 -16.90 -1.45
N GLU A 24 8.65 -17.11 -1.56
CA GLU A 24 9.52 -17.61 -0.48
C GLU A 24 10.06 -16.48 0.39
N ARG A 25 9.87 -15.21 -0.01
CA ARG A 25 10.32 -14.03 0.71
C ARG A 25 9.19 -13.44 1.54
N TRP A 26 9.54 -12.83 2.66
CA TRP A 26 8.58 -12.01 3.40
C TRP A 26 8.27 -10.72 2.63
N ARG A 27 7.00 -10.55 2.25
CA ARG A 27 6.48 -9.43 1.46
C ARG A 27 5.39 -8.74 2.27
N PRO A 28 5.72 -7.69 3.04
CA PRO A 28 4.85 -7.17 4.10
C PRO A 28 3.47 -6.74 3.59
N THR A 29 3.38 -6.13 2.39
CA THR A 29 2.11 -5.68 1.82
C THR A 29 1.20 -6.87 1.49
N VAL A 30 1.76 -7.96 0.97
CA VAL A 30 1.01 -9.20 0.67
C VAL A 30 0.68 -9.97 1.93
N SER A 31 1.62 -10.06 2.88
CA SER A 31 1.42 -10.77 4.15
C SER A 31 0.30 -10.16 4.99
N LEU A 32 0.08 -8.84 4.91
CA LEU A 32 -1.07 -8.20 5.57
C LEU A 32 -2.42 -8.79 5.13
N THR A 33 -2.55 -9.17 3.86
CA THR A 33 -3.80 -9.73 3.31
C THR A 33 -3.88 -11.26 3.43
N GLN A 34 -2.94 -11.91 4.12
CA GLN A 34 -2.93 -13.36 4.35
C GLN A 34 -3.48 -13.77 5.73
N HIS A 35 -3.88 -12.80 6.56
CA HIS A 35 -4.39 -13.07 7.90
C HIS A 35 -5.83 -13.63 7.87
N GLU A 36 -6.01 -14.86 8.35
CA GLU A 36 -7.32 -15.56 8.32
C GLU A 36 -8.43 -14.87 9.14
N SER A 37 -8.08 -14.12 10.18
CA SER A 37 -9.03 -13.48 11.10
C SER A 37 -9.27 -12.01 10.82
N LEU A 38 -8.63 -11.44 9.79
CA LEU A 38 -8.72 -10.02 9.45
C LEU A 38 -8.94 -9.86 7.95
N ILE A 39 -10.13 -9.39 7.58
CA ILE A 39 -10.44 -9.05 6.19
C ILE A 39 -10.10 -7.58 5.95
N ILE A 40 -9.00 -7.34 5.24
CA ILE A 40 -8.71 -6.03 4.66
C ILE A 40 -9.62 -5.87 3.45
N HIS A 41 -10.57 -4.94 3.51
CA HIS A 41 -11.52 -4.76 2.41
C HIS A 41 -10.90 -3.96 1.27
N ARG A 42 -9.97 -3.06 1.60
CA ARG A 42 -9.25 -2.26 0.62
C ARG A 42 -7.82 -1.97 1.06
N MET A 43 -6.89 -2.13 0.11
CA MET A 43 -5.49 -1.78 0.24
C MET A 43 -5.18 -0.61 -0.70
N VAL A 44 -4.95 0.57 -0.12
CA VAL A 44 -4.53 1.77 -0.85
C VAL A 44 -3.01 1.79 -0.92
N LEU A 45 -2.46 1.70 -2.12
CA LEU A 45 -1.02 1.63 -2.36
C LEU A 45 -0.50 2.96 -2.92
N LEU A 46 0.19 3.72 -2.08
CA LEU A 46 0.88 4.96 -2.49
C LEU A 46 2.18 4.59 -3.22
N HIS A 47 2.39 5.15 -4.41
CA HIS A 47 3.59 4.84 -5.19
C HIS A 47 4.00 5.95 -6.16
N ASP A 48 5.30 6.03 -6.43
CA ASP A 48 5.82 6.76 -7.59
C ASP A 48 5.40 6.05 -8.89
N GLN A 49 5.05 6.80 -9.93
CA GLN A 49 4.65 6.27 -11.23
C GLN A 49 5.67 5.28 -11.83
N LYS A 50 6.97 5.43 -11.54
CA LYS A 50 8.00 4.48 -12.02
C LYS A 50 7.82 3.06 -11.48
N HIS A 51 7.04 2.87 -10.41
CA HIS A 51 6.77 1.58 -9.78
C HIS A 51 5.44 0.93 -10.21
N GLN A 52 4.79 1.44 -11.27
CA GLN A 52 3.52 0.91 -11.77
C GLN A 52 3.52 -0.61 -12.03
N VAL A 53 4.64 -1.15 -12.51
CA VAL A 53 4.78 -2.60 -12.77
C VAL A 53 4.72 -3.40 -11.47
N LEU A 54 5.39 -2.93 -10.41
CA LEU A 54 5.37 -3.58 -9.11
C LEU A 54 3.97 -3.51 -8.47
N VAL A 55 3.27 -2.39 -8.63
CA VAL A 55 1.88 -2.23 -8.20
C VAL A 55 0.98 -3.27 -8.87
N GLY A 56 1.12 -3.47 -10.19
CA GLY A 56 0.36 -4.49 -10.92
C GLY A 56 0.63 -5.91 -10.43
N LEU A 57 1.89 -6.20 -10.09
CA LEU A 57 2.28 -7.48 -9.48
C LEU A 57 1.65 -7.64 -8.09
N LEU A 58 1.75 -6.64 -7.21
CA LEU A 58 1.14 -6.66 -5.89
C LEU A 58 -0.37 -6.88 -5.96
N LYS A 59 -1.05 -6.19 -6.89
CA LYS A 59 -2.49 -6.39 -7.13
C LYS A 59 -2.82 -7.83 -7.50
N SER A 60 -2.04 -8.43 -8.39
CA SER A 60 -2.23 -9.82 -8.83
C SER A 60 -1.98 -10.80 -7.69
N ASP A 61 -0.92 -10.58 -6.92
CA ASP A 61 -0.52 -11.47 -5.82
C ASP A 61 -1.50 -11.37 -4.63
N ILE A 62 -1.99 -10.17 -4.30
CA ILE A 62 -3.03 -9.97 -3.27
C ILE A 62 -4.32 -10.67 -3.71
N ALA A 63 -4.77 -10.48 -4.94
CA ALA A 63 -5.99 -11.13 -5.44
C ALA A 63 -5.91 -12.67 -5.42
N ALA A 64 -4.70 -13.24 -5.49
CA ALA A 64 -4.49 -14.69 -5.40
C ALA A 64 -4.65 -15.23 -3.97
N VAL A 65 -4.40 -14.42 -2.94
CA VAL A 65 -4.44 -14.84 -1.52
C VAL A 65 -5.61 -14.27 -0.73
N SER A 66 -6.16 -13.13 -1.15
CA SER A 66 -7.37 -12.50 -0.63
C SER A 66 -8.16 -11.88 -1.79
N PRO A 67 -8.97 -12.70 -2.50
CA PRO A 67 -9.80 -12.25 -3.62
C PRO A 67 -10.79 -11.13 -3.27
N GLU A 68 -11.16 -11.02 -1.99
CA GLU A 68 -12.05 -10.00 -1.44
C GLU A 68 -11.38 -8.65 -1.19
N THR A 69 -10.04 -8.59 -1.17
CA THR A 69 -9.30 -7.32 -0.99
C THR A 69 -9.29 -6.52 -2.29
N GLU A 70 -9.88 -5.32 -2.28
CA GLU A 70 -9.71 -4.37 -3.38
C GLU A 70 -8.35 -3.66 -3.28
N VAL A 71 -7.54 -3.68 -4.34
CA VAL A 71 -6.28 -2.92 -4.40
C VAL A 71 -6.47 -1.64 -5.21
N VAL A 72 -6.30 -0.49 -4.55
CA VAL A 72 -6.43 0.86 -5.12
C VAL A 72 -5.06 1.53 -5.16
N PRO A 73 -4.42 1.62 -6.34
CA PRO A 73 -3.16 2.33 -6.47
C PRO A 73 -3.38 3.84 -6.54
N VAL A 74 -2.54 4.59 -5.83
CA VAL A 74 -2.54 6.06 -5.84
C VAL A 74 -1.14 6.52 -6.23
N ALA A 75 -1.05 7.14 -7.42
CA ALA A 75 0.18 7.72 -7.89
C ALA A 75 0.52 8.98 -7.07
N MET A 76 1.70 8.97 -6.45
CA MET A 76 2.25 10.03 -5.63
C MET A 76 3.73 10.17 -6.00
N ASN A 77 4.04 11.15 -6.84
CA ASN A 77 5.40 11.42 -7.27
C ASN A 77 6.06 12.39 -6.29
N ILE A 78 7.06 11.93 -5.56
CA ILE A 78 7.87 12.74 -4.64
C ILE A 78 9.26 12.83 -5.24
N ALA A 79 9.73 14.05 -5.53
CA ALA A 79 11.02 14.23 -6.21
C ALA A 79 12.20 13.74 -5.36
N ASP A 80 12.20 14.10 -4.07
CA ASP A 80 13.06 13.50 -3.07
C ASP A 80 12.25 12.82 -1.96
N PRO A 81 12.06 11.48 -2.01
CA PRO A 81 11.32 10.74 -1.00
C PRO A 81 12.08 10.60 0.33
N TRP A 82 13.26 11.21 0.46
CA TRP A 82 14.03 11.31 1.70
C TRP A 82 13.99 12.72 2.31
N ASP A 83 13.34 13.67 1.65
CA ASP A 83 13.10 15.00 2.20
C ASP A 83 11.77 15.04 2.97
N PHE A 84 11.82 15.36 4.26
CA PHE A 84 10.64 15.41 5.13
C PHE A 84 9.58 16.40 4.65
N GLY A 85 10.00 17.56 4.13
CA GLY A 85 9.07 18.60 3.68
C GLY A 85 8.27 18.14 2.45
N GLN A 86 8.95 17.53 1.49
CA GLN A 86 8.31 16.98 0.29
C GLN A 86 7.40 15.79 0.61
N VAL A 87 7.83 14.88 1.48
CA VAL A 87 7.01 13.74 1.91
C VAL A 87 5.77 14.22 2.66
N TYR A 88 5.93 15.17 3.58
CA TYR A 88 4.80 15.77 4.30
C TYR A 88 3.82 16.45 3.35
N ALA A 89 4.31 17.29 2.44
CA ALA A 89 3.45 17.99 1.48
C ALA A 89 2.65 17.00 0.61
N ALA A 90 3.30 15.94 0.11
CA ALA A 90 2.63 14.92 -0.70
C ALA A 90 1.56 14.14 0.09
N LEU A 91 1.86 13.75 1.34
CA LEU A 91 0.89 13.08 2.21
C LEU A 91 -0.25 14.01 2.63
N TYR A 92 0.03 15.28 2.87
CA TYR A 92 -0.96 16.31 3.17
C TYR A 92 -1.93 16.51 2.00
N ASP A 93 -1.41 16.65 0.79
CA ASP A 93 -2.22 16.77 -0.43
C ASP A 93 -3.08 15.52 -0.66
N PHE A 94 -2.49 14.33 -0.48
CA PHE A 94 -3.24 13.07 -0.52
C PHE A 94 -4.36 13.03 0.51
N ALA A 95 -4.09 13.37 1.77
CA ALA A 95 -5.09 13.35 2.82
C ALA A 95 -6.23 14.35 2.57
N GLY A 96 -5.94 15.50 1.95
CA GLY A 96 -6.95 16.49 1.58
C GLY A 96 -7.83 16.06 0.39
N GLN A 97 -7.34 15.19 -0.48
CA GLN A 97 -8.03 14.74 -1.69
C GLN A 97 -8.70 13.38 -1.54
N TYR A 98 -8.19 12.54 -0.64
CA TYR A 98 -8.70 11.19 -0.44
C TYR A 98 -10.08 11.23 0.21
N PRO A 99 -11.09 10.53 -0.35
CA PRO A 99 -12.47 10.62 0.11
C PRO A 99 -12.71 9.74 1.35
N PHE A 100 -12.20 10.17 2.50
CA PHE A 100 -12.40 9.46 3.76
C PHE A 100 -13.90 9.38 4.14
N ASP A 101 -14.38 8.17 4.44
CA ASP A 101 -15.70 7.86 4.96
C ASP A 101 -15.56 7.22 6.34
N ALA A 102 -15.33 8.05 7.35
CA ALA A 102 -15.14 7.58 8.73
C ALA A 102 -16.41 6.95 9.34
N GLU A 103 -17.58 7.09 8.73
CA GLU A 103 -18.82 6.46 9.19
C GLU A 103 -18.85 4.97 8.79
N GLN A 104 -18.43 4.66 7.57
CA GLN A 104 -18.46 3.29 7.02
C GLN A 104 -17.12 2.56 7.10
N GLU A 105 -16.01 3.27 7.29
CA GLU A 105 -14.65 2.74 7.13
C GLU A 105 -13.76 3.02 8.34
N GLU A 106 -12.86 2.08 8.60
CA GLU A 106 -11.78 2.21 9.57
C GLU A 106 -10.45 2.18 8.83
N TYR A 107 -9.62 3.20 9.05
CA TYR A 107 -8.37 3.41 8.31
C TYR A 107 -7.17 3.03 9.15
N TRP A 108 -6.35 2.11 8.65
CA TRP A 108 -5.09 1.71 9.27
C TRP A 108 -3.92 2.11 8.37
N ILE A 109 -2.81 2.54 8.97
CA ILE A 109 -1.61 2.94 8.23
C ILE A 109 -0.57 1.83 8.30
N HIS A 110 -0.10 1.39 7.14
CA HIS A 110 0.99 0.43 7.02
C HIS A 110 2.34 1.16 6.96
N ILE A 111 3.07 1.11 8.08
CA ILE A 111 4.35 1.82 8.29
C ILE A 111 5.60 0.96 8.02
N THR A 112 5.47 -0.24 7.44
CA THR A 112 6.62 -1.12 7.22
C THR A 112 7.34 -0.84 5.89
N THR A 113 6.62 -0.26 4.93
CA THR A 113 7.09 -0.01 3.57
C THR A 113 7.16 1.49 3.28
N GLY A 114 7.93 1.87 2.26
CA GLY A 114 8.31 3.27 2.02
C GLY A 114 9.72 3.58 2.52
N THR A 115 10.18 4.80 2.30
CA THR A 115 11.45 5.29 2.88
C THR A 115 11.30 5.46 4.38
N HIS A 116 12.39 5.49 5.14
CA HIS A 116 12.33 5.74 6.58
C HIS A 116 11.70 7.12 6.91
N VAL A 117 11.75 8.07 5.99
CA VAL A 117 11.13 9.40 6.15
C VAL A 117 9.61 9.34 5.98
N ALA A 118 9.13 8.37 5.20
CA ALA A 118 7.72 8.15 4.93
C ALA A 118 7.04 7.18 5.93
N GLN A 119 7.83 6.53 6.81
CA GLN A 119 7.37 5.65 7.89
C GLN A 119 7.18 6.46 9.17
#